data_AF-A0A1Q4P0G0-F1
#
_entry.id   AF-A0A1Q4P0G0-F1
#
_cell.length_a   1.000
_cell.length_b   1.000
_cell.length_c   1.000
_cell.angle_alpha   90.00
_cell.angle_beta   90.00
_cell.angle_gamma   90.00
#
_symmetry.space_group_name_H-M   'P 1'
#
loop_
_entity.id
_entity.type
_entity.pdbx_description
1 polymer ?
#
loop_
_entity_poly.entity_id
_entity_poly.type
_entity_poly.pdbx_seq_one_letter_code
_entity_poly.pdbx_strand_id
1 'polypeptide(L)'
;MKGKTRQMTAKLAISHESVLARVRYLNSVIQSPAGYLENKDLLAALKSQNGLAKLSVRDFFITPMSLNTLKNRSNDILPGGFITIDNLRRQAEKKLRESTIVKSVTSLSATKQGLRDKIKVQEKIISQLWDEIALVTNIFRESIVLAKQFADKCPDPADQSLFKKRRRELLSMLSLSKLPPPMPSCEDLSDVE
;
A
#
# COMPACT_ATOMS: atom_id res chain seq x y z
N MET A 1 12.45 -43.17 19.76
CA MET A 1 11.55 -42.34 18.91
C MET A 1 11.18 -40.96 19.51
N LYS A 2 11.08 -40.80 20.84
CA LYS A 2 10.71 -39.51 21.50
C LYS A 2 11.65 -38.32 21.20
N GLY A 3 12.95 -38.53 21.01
CA GLY A 3 13.93 -37.46 20.72
C GLY A 3 13.77 -36.82 19.33
N LYS A 4 13.39 -37.61 18.32
CA LYS A 4 13.25 -37.14 16.92
C LYS A 4 12.03 -36.23 16.75
N THR A 5 10.91 -36.55 17.42
CA THR A 5 9.67 -35.76 17.39
C THR A 5 9.86 -34.39 18.07
N ARG A 6 10.51 -34.34 19.24
CA ARG A 6 10.76 -33.09 19.97
C ARG A 6 11.71 -32.14 19.22
N GLN A 7 12.69 -32.69 18.51
CA GLN A 7 13.60 -31.90 17.67
C GLN A 7 12.90 -31.34 16.42
N MET A 8 11.95 -32.10 15.86
CA MET A 8 11.14 -31.66 14.71
C MET A 8 10.18 -30.52 15.05
N THR A 9 9.52 -30.58 16.21
CA THR A 9 8.63 -29.52 16.69
C THR A 9 9.38 -28.23 17.02
N ALA A 10 10.57 -28.33 17.62
CA ALA A 10 11.41 -27.18 17.90
C ALA A 10 11.90 -26.49 16.62
N LYS A 11 12.34 -27.27 15.62
CA LYS A 11 12.76 -26.74 14.31
C LYS A 11 11.61 -26.07 13.56
N LEU A 12 10.39 -26.60 13.69
CA LEU A 12 9.19 -26.00 13.14
C LEU A 12 8.89 -24.64 13.78
N ALA A 13 8.89 -24.57 15.11
CA ALA A 13 8.65 -23.33 15.85
C ALA A 13 9.67 -22.23 15.49
N ILE A 14 10.96 -22.58 15.41
CA ILE A 14 12.03 -21.65 14.97
C ILE A 14 11.75 -21.15 13.55
N SER A 15 11.32 -22.02 12.64
CA SER A 15 11.02 -21.61 11.26
C SER A 15 9.80 -20.68 11.19
N HIS A 16 8.77 -20.88 12.00
CA HIS A 16 7.60 -19.99 12.06
C HIS A 16 7.98 -18.61 12.62
N GLU A 17 8.72 -18.58 13.73
CA GLU A 17 9.17 -17.33 14.34
C GLU A 17 10.03 -16.52 13.36
N SER A 18 10.91 -17.21 12.63
CA SER A 18 11.77 -16.63 11.59
C SER A 18 10.96 -16.04 10.41
N VAL A 19 9.78 -16.58 10.10
CA VAL A 19 8.87 -16.02 9.08
C VAL A 19 8.17 -14.76 9.60
N LEU A 20 7.64 -14.79 10.83
CA LEU A 20 7.03 -13.62 11.47
C LEU A 20 8.04 -12.47 11.65
N ALA A 21 9.26 -12.81 12.05
CA ALA A 21 10.37 -11.88 12.14
C ALA A 21 10.68 -11.17 10.81
N ARG A 22 10.67 -11.91 9.69
CA ARG A 22 10.84 -11.30 8.35
C ARG A 22 9.72 -10.30 8.04
N VAL A 23 8.47 -10.61 8.39
CA VAL A 23 7.35 -9.68 8.18
C VAL A 23 7.56 -8.39 8.97
N ARG A 24 7.89 -8.50 10.26
CA ARG A 24 8.19 -7.33 11.12
C ARG A 24 9.36 -6.52 10.57
N TYR A 25 10.43 -7.20 10.17
CA TYR A 25 11.63 -6.56 9.62
C TYR A 25 11.35 -5.83 8.30
N LEU A 26 10.65 -6.46 7.36
CA LEU A 26 10.27 -5.82 6.09
C LEU A 26 9.36 -4.60 6.31
N ASN A 27 8.43 -4.67 7.25
CA ASN A 27 7.60 -3.51 7.61
C ASN A 27 8.44 -2.36 8.19
N SER A 28 9.42 -2.66 9.06
CA SER A 28 10.36 -1.66 9.58
C SER A 28 11.14 -0.97 8.45
N VAL A 29 11.62 -1.75 7.47
CA VAL A 29 12.31 -1.22 6.28
C VAL A 29 11.39 -0.33 5.44
N ILE A 30 10.12 -0.71 5.27
CA ILE A 30 9.13 0.08 4.52
C ILE A 30 8.83 1.41 5.24
N GLN A 31 8.70 1.39 6.57
CA GLN A 31 8.36 2.56 7.38
C GLN A 31 9.55 3.53 7.54
N SER A 32 10.78 3.01 7.62
CA SER A 32 11.98 3.82 7.86
C SER A 32 13.17 3.37 6.99
N PRO A 33 13.07 3.50 5.66
CA PRO A 33 14.08 2.96 4.73
C PRO A 33 15.47 3.58 4.88
N ALA A 34 15.56 4.82 5.35
CA ALA A 34 16.82 5.57 5.45
C ALA A 34 17.89 4.87 6.31
N GLY A 35 17.48 4.17 7.37
CA GLY A 35 18.37 3.44 8.28
C GLY A 35 18.92 2.13 7.72
N TYR A 36 18.41 1.68 6.57
CA TYR A 36 18.75 0.39 5.98
C TYR A 36 19.53 0.50 4.66
N LEU A 37 19.83 1.71 4.21
CA LEU A 37 20.45 1.97 2.90
C LEU A 37 21.85 1.41 2.76
N GLU A 38 22.61 1.32 3.85
CA GLU A 38 23.96 0.76 3.86
C GLU A 38 23.99 -0.76 4.11
N ASN A 39 22.82 -1.37 4.34
CA ASN A 39 22.72 -2.81 4.61
C ASN A 39 22.79 -3.61 3.30
N LYS A 40 24.03 -3.91 2.87
CA LYS A 40 24.31 -4.65 1.62
C LYS A 40 23.66 -6.04 1.60
N ASP A 41 23.60 -6.72 2.74
CA ASP A 41 23.01 -8.07 2.84
C ASP A 41 21.50 -8.02 2.61
N LEU A 42 20.83 -7.03 3.20
CA LEU A 42 19.42 -6.78 2.95
C LEU A 42 19.17 -6.42 1.48
N LEU A 43 19.94 -5.49 0.91
CA LEU A 43 19.80 -5.07 -0.48
C LEU A 43 19.97 -6.25 -1.44
N ALA A 44 20.94 -7.13 -1.19
CA ALA A 44 21.12 -8.35 -1.96
C ALA A 44 19.95 -9.34 -1.78
N ALA A 45 19.47 -9.52 -0.55
CA ALA A 45 18.35 -10.41 -0.25
C ALA A 45 17.04 -9.96 -0.91
N LEU A 46 16.78 -8.66 -0.98
CA LEU A 46 15.54 -8.12 -1.55
C LEU A 46 15.43 -8.31 -3.07
N LYS A 47 16.53 -8.53 -3.80
CA LYS A 47 16.52 -8.72 -5.26
C LYS A 47 15.74 -9.95 -5.73
N SER A 48 15.57 -10.96 -4.86
CA SER A 48 14.88 -12.20 -5.25
C SER A 48 14.20 -12.89 -4.07
N GLN A 49 13.22 -13.73 -4.37
CA GLN A 49 12.56 -14.59 -3.37
C GLN A 49 13.57 -15.51 -2.66
N ASN A 50 14.50 -16.08 -3.42
CA ASN A 50 15.54 -16.96 -2.86
C ASN A 50 16.53 -16.17 -1.98
N GLY A 51 16.84 -14.93 -2.35
CA GLY A 51 17.64 -14.02 -1.53
C GLY A 51 17.00 -13.77 -0.17
N LEU A 52 15.69 -13.45 -0.15
CA LEU A 52 14.94 -13.26 1.09
C LEU A 52 14.88 -14.53 1.96
N ALA A 53 14.77 -15.71 1.34
CA ALA A 53 14.79 -16.98 2.05
C ALA A 53 16.13 -17.22 2.76
N LYS A 54 17.24 -16.85 2.11
CA LYS A 54 18.61 -16.99 2.65
C LYS A 54 19.04 -15.87 3.59
N LEU A 55 18.23 -14.81 3.73
CA LEU A 55 18.52 -13.71 4.65
C LEU A 55 18.69 -14.24 6.09
N SER A 56 19.71 -13.72 6.77
CA SER A 56 20.00 -13.99 8.17
C SER A 56 20.21 -12.66 8.88
N VAL A 57 19.43 -12.38 9.92
CA VAL A 57 19.54 -11.16 10.74
C VAL A 57 19.40 -11.58 12.19
N ARG A 58 20.53 -11.63 12.91
CA ARG A 58 20.59 -12.15 14.28
C ARG A 58 19.71 -11.32 15.23
N ASP A 59 19.80 -10.00 15.13
CA ASP A 59 19.08 -9.07 16.01
C ASP A 59 17.55 -9.14 15.84
N PHE A 60 17.09 -9.65 14.69
CA PHE A 60 15.67 -9.85 14.41
C PHE A 60 15.25 -11.34 14.51
N PHE A 61 16.14 -12.24 14.93
CA PHE A 61 15.89 -13.69 14.97
C PHE A 61 15.51 -14.28 13.61
N ILE A 62 15.98 -13.68 12.52
CA ILE A 62 15.77 -14.17 11.16
C ILE A 62 16.85 -15.20 10.86
N THR A 63 16.44 -16.45 10.68
CA THR A 63 17.31 -17.58 10.32
C THR A 63 17.14 -17.98 8.86
N PRO A 64 18.22 -18.30 8.14
CA PRO A 64 18.15 -18.67 6.73
C PRO A 64 17.40 -20.00 6.54
N MET A 65 16.62 -20.10 5.47
CA MET A 65 15.88 -21.31 5.11
C MET A 65 15.78 -21.48 3.60
N SER A 66 15.34 -22.66 3.16
CA SER A 66 15.06 -22.88 1.74
C SER A 66 13.84 -22.08 1.30
N LEU A 67 13.76 -21.70 0.01
CA LEU A 67 12.60 -21.02 -0.55
C LEU A 67 11.30 -21.82 -0.34
N ASN A 68 11.35 -23.14 -0.50
CA ASN A 68 10.19 -24.00 -0.29
C ASN A 68 9.75 -24.03 1.18
N THR A 69 10.71 -24.04 2.11
CA THR A 69 10.41 -23.89 3.54
C THR A 69 9.74 -22.55 3.80
N LEU A 70 10.28 -21.44 3.27
CA LEU A 70 9.69 -20.12 3.43
C LEU A 70 8.25 -20.08 2.88
N LYS A 71 8.03 -20.64 1.69
CA LYS A 71 6.70 -20.73 1.06
C LYS A 71 5.71 -21.49 1.94
N ASN A 72 6.06 -22.72 2.31
CA ASN A 72 5.19 -23.58 3.11
C ASN A 72 4.87 -22.92 4.45
N ARG A 73 5.89 -22.42 5.17
CA ARG A 73 5.67 -21.78 6.48
C ARG A 73 4.87 -20.49 6.38
N SER A 74 5.08 -19.71 5.34
CA SER A 74 4.26 -18.52 5.10
C SER A 74 2.80 -18.90 4.86
N ASN A 75 2.53 -19.92 4.04
CA ASN A 75 1.18 -20.42 3.80
C ASN A 75 0.52 -21.00 5.05
N ASP A 76 1.31 -21.61 5.94
CA ASP A 76 0.82 -22.20 7.18
C ASP A 76 0.37 -21.12 8.20
N ILE A 77 1.04 -19.96 8.26
CA ILE A 77 0.89 -19.01 9.39
C ILE A 77 0.48 -17.58 9.01
N LEU A 78 0.62 -17.16 7.75
CA LEU A 78 0.33 -15.79 7.34
C LEU A 78 -1.01 -15.70 6.59
N PRO A 79 -1.87 -14.71 6.89
CA PRO A 79 -2.97 -14.34 6.02
C PRO A 79 -2.43 -13.98 4.62
N GLY A 80 -2.92 -14.67 3.57
CA GLY A 80 -2.43 -14.51 2.20
C GLY A 80 -1.12 -15.25 1.88
N GLY A 81 -0.59 -16.02 2.84
CA GLY A 81 0.51 -16.94 2.64
C GLY A 81 1.81 -16.28 2.14
N PHE A 82 2.53 -16.99 1.27
CA PHE A 82 3.78 -16.52 0.69
C PHE A 82 3.62 -15.26 -0.18
N ILE A 83 2.43 -15.02 -0.74
CA ILE A 83 2.18 -13.81 -1.55
C ILE A 83 2.36 -12.56 -0.70
N THR A 84 1.90 -12.60 0.56
CA THR A 84 2.05 -11.50 1.51
C THR A 84 3.50 -11.11 1.73
N ILE A 85 4.39 -12.09 1.95
CA ILE A 85 5.81 -11.80 2.19
C ILE A 85 6.54 -11.38 0.90
N ASP A 86 6.20 -11.92 -0.27
CA ASP A 86 6.79 -11.45 -1.54
C ASP A 86 6.36 -10.02 -1.89
N ASN A 87 5.13 -9.64 -1.56
CA ASN A 87 4.65 -8.27 -1.72
C ASN A 87 5.40 -7.31 -0.79
N LEU A 88 5.59 -7.68 0.48
CA LEU A 88 6.40 -6.89 1.40
C LEU A 88 7.86 -6.75 0.92
N ARG A 89 8.44 -7.82 0.36
CA ARG A 89 9.78 -7.77 -0.24
C ARG A 89 9.87 -6.72 -1.35
N ARG A 90 8.95 -6.75 -2.31
CA ARG A 90 8.92 -5.80 -3.44
C ARG A 90 8.69 -4.37 -2.97
N GLN A 91 7.82 -4.18 -1.98
CA GLN A 91 7.57 -2.86 -1.38
C GLN A 91 8.81 -2.32 -0.67
N ALA A 92 9.49 -3.13 0.14
CA ALA A 92 10.73 -2.76 0.80
C ALA A 92 11.83 -2.39 -0.21
N GLU A 93 11.99 -3.20 -1.27
CA GLU A 93 12.93 -2.94 -2.36
C GLU A 93 12.63 -1.61 -3.08
N LYS A 94 11.34 -1.34 -3.35
CA LYS A 94 10.90 -0.08 -3.95
C LYS A 94 11.21 1.10 -3.03
N LYS A 95 10.87 1.02 -1.74
CA LYS A 95 11.12 2.08 -0.75
C LYS A 95 12.60 2.38 -0.56
N LEU A 96 13.45 1.36 -0.55
CA LEU A 96 14.91 1.57 -0.49
C LEU A 96 15.42 2.26 -1.76
N ARG A 97 14.99 1.83 -2.95
CA ARG A 97 15.36 2.51 -4.21
C ARG A 97 14.91 3.98 -4.22
N GLU A 98 13.67 4.25 -3.83
CA GLU A 98 13.15 5.61 -3.71
C GLU A 98 13.99 6.44 -2.72
N SER A 99 14.37 5.86 -1.58
CA SER A 99 15.17 6.55 -0.57
C SER A 99 16.64 6.75 -0.99
N THR A 100 17.22 5.84 -1.78
CA THR A 100 18.54 6.03 -2.41
C THR A 100 18.49 7.15 -3.44
N ILE A 101 17.44 7.18 -4.26
CA ILE A 101 17.21 8.27 -5.21
C ILE A 101 17.05 9.57 -4.43
N VAL A 102 16.25 9.63 -3.37
CA VAL A 102 16.12 10.85 -2.56
C VAL A 102 17.47 11.25 -1.96
N LYS A 103 18.30 10.35 -1.41
CA LYS A 103 19.65 10.71 -0.95
C LYS A 103 20.53 11.25 -2.08
N SER A 104 20.53 10.61 -3.24
CA SER A 104 21.34 11.05 -4.38
C SER A 104 20.84 12.36 -4.99
N VAL A 105 19.52 12.56 -4.99
CA VAL A 105 18.79 13.78 -5.40
C VAL A 105 18.87 14.85 -4.30
N THR A 106 19.07 14.53 -3.03
CA THR A 106 19.44 15.55 -2.02
C THR A 106 20.90 15.97 -2.22
N SER A 107 21.78 15.08 -2.66
CA SER A 107 23.17 15.42 -3.03
C SER A 107 23.32 16.06 -4.42
N LEU A 108 22.39 15.84 -5.36
CA LEU A 108 22.44 16.32 -6.76
C LEU A 108 21.32 17.31 -7.15
N SER A 109 20.24 17.37 -6.38
CA SER A 109 18.99 18.12 -6.65
C SER A 109 18.60 19.08 -5.51
N ALA A 110 19.60 19.70 -4.90
CA ALA A 110 19.39 21.08 -4.46
C ALA A 110 19.17 22.04 -5.68
N THR A 111 19.10 21.54 -6.91
CA THR A 111 18.72 22.32 -8.08
C THR A 111 17.19 22.47 -8.12
N LYS A 112 16.72 23.71 -7.96
CA LYS A 112 15.30 24.15 -7.98
C LYS A 112 14.45 23.47 -9.08
N GLN A 113 15.06 23.08 -10.19
CA GLN A 113 14.41 22.40 -11.32
C GLN A 113 13.83 21.02 -10.97
N GLY A 114 14.55 20.18 -10.22
CA GLY A 114 14.07 18.83 -9.89
C GLY A 114 12.86 18.83 -8.94
N LEU A 115 12.76 19.87 -8.09
CA LEU A 115 11.59 20.11 -7.26
C LEU A 115 10.40 20.60 -8.10
N ARG A 116 10.63 21.48 -9.07
CA ARG A 116 9.59 21.94 -10.01
C ARG A 116 9.01 20.79 -10.83
N ASP A 117 9.85 19.86 -11.30
CA ASP A 117 9.36 18.72 -12.08
C ASP A 117 8.51 17.76 -11.23
N LYS A 118 8.86 17.57 -9.95
CA LYS A 118 8.04 16.78 -9.02
C LYS A 118 6.69 17.45 -8.73
N ILE A 119 6.69 18.77 -8.52
CA ILE A 119 5.45 19.54 -8.33
C ILE A 119 4.54 19.37 -9.55
N LYS A 120 5.08 19.55 -10.77
CA LYS A 120 4.30 19.34 -12.01
C LYS A 120 3.71 17.95 -12.14
N VAL A 121 4.47 16.91 -11.78
CA VAL A 121 3.96 15.53 -11.80
C VAL A 121 2.84 15.34 -10.78
N GLN A 122 2.98 15.89 -9.58
CA GLN A 122 1.96 15.80 -8.54
C GLN A 122 0.70 16.59 -8.89
N GLU A 123 0.82 17.80 -9.44
CA GLU A 123 -0.30 18.60 -9.95
C GLU A 123 -1.09 17.85 -11.03
N LYS A 124 -0.38 17.20 -11.96
CA LYS A 124 -1.01 16.35 -12.98
C LYS A 124 -1.81 15.20 -12.37
N ILE A 125 -1.26 14.51 -11.37
CA ILE A 125 -1.94 13.41 -10.68
C ILE A 125 -3.17 13.93 -9.94
N ILE A 126 -3.06 15.07 -9.26
CA ILE A 126 -4.20 15.72 -8.58
C ILE A 126 -5.31 16.01 -9.59
N SER A 127 -4.98 16.62 -10.72
CA SER A 127 -5.94 16.89 -11.79
C SER A 127 -6.63 15.61 -12.28
N GLN A 128 -5.87 14.55 -12.54
CA GLN A 128 -6.42 13.27 -12.98
C GLN A 128 -7.36 12.64 -11.95
N LEU A 129 -6.99 12.69 -10.67
CA LEU A 129 -7.84 12.18 -9.59
C LEU A 129 -9.14 12.97 -9.47
N TRP A 130 -9.10 14.29 -9.67
CA TRP A 130 -10.30 15.12 -9.70
C TRP A 130 -11.23 14.75 -10.86
N ASP A 131 -10.67 14.54 -12.06
CA ASP A 131 -11.42 14.11 -13.23
C ASP A 131 -12.08 12.73 -13.00
N GLU A 132 -11.36 11.78 -12.40
CA GLU A 132 -11.88 10.46 -12.05
C GLU A 132 -13.00 10.56 -11.00
N ILE A 133 -12.83 11.37 -9.96
CA ILE A 133 -13.86 11.61 -8.93
C ILE A 133 -15.11 12.23 -9.56
N ALA A 134 -14.94 13.20 -10.46
CA ALA A 134 -16.05 13.84 -11.15
C ALA A 134 -16.81 12.83 -12.03
N LEU A 135 -16.09 11.99 -12.78
CA LEU A 135 -16.66 10.95 -13.61
C LEU A 135 -17.47 9.93 -12.79
N VAL A 136 -16.87 9.38 -11.72
CA VAL A 136 -17.55 8.41 -10.83
C VAL A 136 -18.78 9.04 -10.18
N THR A 137 -18.68 10.30 -9.75
CA THR A 137 -19.82 11.04 -9.19
C THR A 137 -20.94 11.19 -10.20
N ASN A 138 -20.63 11.48 -11.46
CA ASN A 138 -21.65 11.59 -12.51
C ASN A 138 -22.31 10.25 -12.81
N ILE A 139 -21.52 9.19 -13.03
CA ILE A 139 -22.03 7.83 -13.27
C ILE A 139 -22.92 7.36 -12.11
N PHE A 140 -22.54 7.67 -10.88
CA PHE A 140 -23.34 7.33 -9.71
C PHE A 140 -24.67 8.11 -9.64
N ARG A 141 -24.68 9.39 -10.00
CA ARG A 141 -25.93 10.17 -10.08
C ARG A 141 -26.86 9.58 -11.14
N GLU A 142 -26.33 9.22 -12.30
CA GLU A 142 -27.09 8.58 -13.37
C GLU A 142 -27.66 7.22 -12.92
N SER A 143 -26.88 6.41 -12.23
CA SER A 143 -27.35 5.12 -11.71
C SER A 143 -28.49 5.28 -10.70
N ILE A 144 -28.47 6.32 -9.85
CA ILE A 144 -29.58 6.67 -8.96
C ILE A 144 -30.83 7.08 -9.74
N VAL A 145 -30.68 7.86 -10.83
CA VAL A 145 -31.80 8.26 -11.68
C VAL A 145 -32.45 7.03 -12.32
N LEU A 146 -31.64 6.13 -12.87
CA LEU A 146 -32.13 4.87 -13.44
C LEU A 146 -32.83 4.01 -12.38
N ALA A 147 -32.21 3.84 -11.20
CA ALA A 147 -32.81 3.09 -10.10
C ALA A 147 -34.17 3.68 -9.67
N LYS A 148 -34.30 5.03 -9.69
CA LYS A 148 -35.59 5.70 -9.43
C LYS A 148 -36.62 5.35 -10.50
N GLN A 149 -36.26 5.37 -11.78
CA GLN A 149 -37.18 5.02 -12.86
C GLN A 149 -37.72 3.58 -12.74
N PHE A 150 -36.93 2.65 -12.21
CA PHE A 150 -37.40 1.30 -11.90
C PHE A 150 -38.25 1.25 -10.63
N ALA A 151 -37.83 1.95 -9.57
CA ALA A 151 -38.57 1.99 -8.30
C ALA A 151 -39.96 2.65 -8.45
N ASP A 152 -40.09 3.66 -9.30
CA ASP A 152 -41.38 4.33 -9.57
C ASP A 152 -42.38 3.40 -10.28
N LYS A 153 -41.91 2.30 -10.90
CA LYS A 153 -42.75 1.26 -11.52
C LYS A 153 -43.16 0.15 -10.54
N CYS A 154 -42.60 0.12 -9.34
CA CYS A 154 -42.95 -0.88 -8.33
C CYS A 154 -44.35 -0.60 -7.73
N PRO A 155 -45.26 -1.58 -7.69
CA PRO A 155 -46.61 -1.40 -7.16
C PRO A 155 -46.66 -1.22 -5.64
N ASP A 156 -45.68 -1.77 -4.90
CA ASP A 156 -45.69 -1.81 -3.44
C ASP A 156 -45.25 -0.47 -2.82
N PRO A 157 -46.10 0.21 -2.03
CA PRO A 157 -45.75 1.45 -1.34
C PRO A 157 -44.65 1.27 -0.27
N ALA A 158 -44.48 0.08 0.32
CA ALA A 158 -43.41 -0.19 1.28
C ALA A 158 -42.03 -0.12 0.62
N ASP A 159 -41.88 -0.76 -0.55
CA ASP A 159 -40.63 -0.75 -1.32
C ASP A 159 -40.28 0.65 -1.83
N GLN A 160 -41.27 1.44 -2.25
CA GLN A 160 -41.05 2.84 -2.64
C GLN A 160 -40.55 3.70 -1.46
N SER A 161 -41.11 3.49 -0.27
CA SER A 161 -40.69 4.22 0.94
C SER A 161 -39.25 3.85 1.34
N LEU A 162 -38.91 2.56 1.24
CA LEU A 162 -37.57 2.03 1.51
C LEU A 162 -36.55 2.60 0.52
N PHE A 163 -36.86 2.60 -0.77
CA PHE A 163 -36.01 3.21 -1.81
C PHE A 163 -35.76 4.70 -1.53
N LYS A 164 -36.80 5.47 -1.24
CA LYS A 164 -36.68 6.91 -0.92
C LYS A 164 -35.80 7.15 0.31
N LYS A 165 -35.86 6.28 1.32
CA LYS A 165 -34.99 6.34 2.50
C LYS A 165 -33.53 6.03 2.14
N ARG A 166 -33.26 4.88 1.52
CA ARG A 166 -31.90 4.46 1.15
C ARG A 166 -31.22 5.42 0.17
N ARG A 167 -31.98 5.96 -0.80
CA ARG A 167 -31.49 6.99 -1.73
C ARG A 167 -31.01 8.24 -1.00
N ARG A 168 -31.75 8.71 0.01
CA ARG A 168 -31.35 9.88 0.82
C ARG A 168 -30.08 9.60 1.61
N GLU A 169 -29.96 8.42 2.22
CA GLU A 169 -28.75 8.00 2.93
C GLU A 169 -27.53 8.01 2.00
N LEU A 170 -27.62 7.38 0.83
CA LEU A 170 -26.54 7.35 -0.17
C LEU A 170 -26.12 8.75 -0.66
N LEU A 171 -27.09 9.62 -0.95
CA LEU A 171 -26.81 11.00 -1.37
C LEU A 171 -26.21 11.85 -0.23
N SER A 172 -26.58 11.58 1.02
CA SER A 172 -25.99 12.24 2.18
C SER A 172 -24.53 11.85 2.39
N MET A 173 -24.18 10.59 2.15
CA MET A 173 -22.78 10.11 2.22
C MET A 173 -21.88 10.83 1.20
N LEU A 174 -22.38 11.10 0.00
CA LEU A 174 -21.68 11.90 -1.02
C LEU A 174 -21.66 13.42 -0.74
N SER A 175 -22.64 13.92 0.01
CA SER A 175 -22.70 15.35 0.34
C SER A 175 -21.83 15.71 1.54
N LEU A 176 -21.52 14.75 2.42
CA LEU A 176 -20.56 14.91 3.51
C LEU A 176 -19.11 14.88 3.02
N SER A 177 -18.85 14.37 1.82
CA SER A 177 -17.55 14.46 1.16
C SER A 177 -17.33 15.78 0.39
N LYS A 178 -18.05 16.86 0.74
CA LYS A 178 -17.91 18.17 0.08
C LYS A 178 -16.52 18.79 0.32
N LEU A 179 -15.78 18.85 -0.79
CA LEU A 179 -14.69 19.75 -1.19
C LEU A 179 -13.40 19.78 -0.35
N PRO A 180 -12.30 19.17 -0.84
CA PRO A 180 -10.95 19.70 -0.61
C PRO A 180 -10.89 21.20 -0.95
N PRO A 181 -10.10 22.02 -0.23
CA PRO A 181 -10.06 23.47 -0.41
C PRO A 181 -9.80 23.86 -1.87
N PRO A 182 -10.35 25.01 -2.33
CA PRO A 182 -10.08 25.50 -3.68
C PRO A 182 -8.57 25.59 -3.88
N MET A 183 -8.10 25.05 -5.00
CA MET A 183 -6.71 25.17 -5.42
C MET A 183 -6.31 26.66 -5.34
N PRO A 184 -5.22 27.03 -4.65
CA PRO A 184 -4.71 28.39 -4.72
C PRO A 184 -4.42 28.70 -6.20
N SER A 185 -5.08 29.73 -6.72
CA SER A 185 -4.80 30.28 -8.05
C SER A 185 -3.34 30.69 -8.12
N CYS A 186 -2.68 30.36 -9.24
CA CYS A 186 -1.26 30.59 -9.46
C CYS A 186 -0.88 32.08 -9.64
N GLU A 187 -1.70 33.02 -9.13
CA GLU A 187 -1.51 34.47 -9.34
C GLU A 187 -0.86 35.22 -8.16
N ASP A 188 -0.61 34.59 -7.01
CA ASP A 188 -0.04 35.31 -5.84
C ASP A 188 1.50 35.19 -5.71
N LEU A 189 2.25 35.11 -6.81
CA LEU A 189 3.73 35.10 -6.77
C LEU A 189 4.38 36.13 -7.71
N SER A 190 3.71 37.24 -8.01
CA SER A 190 4.30 38.35 -8.78
C SER A 190 4.66 39.60 -7.97
N ASP A 191 4.66 39.57 -6.65
CA ASP A 191 5.07 40.73 -5.83
C ASP A 191 6.09 40.36 -4.74
N VAL A 192 7.26 39.82 -5.13
CA VAL A 192 8.50 39.97 -4.34
C VAL A 192 9.72 39.94 -5.29
N GLU A 193 9.94 41.03 -6.03
CA GLU A 193 11.20 41.78 -6.18
C GLU A 193 11.04 42.91 -7.22
#